data_AF-E3BIG8-F1
#
_entry.id   AF-E3BIG8-F1
#
_cell.length_a   1.000
_cell.length_b   1.000
_cell.length_c   1.000
_cell.angle_alpha   90.00
_cell.angle_beta   90.00
_cell.angle_gamma   90.00
#
_symmetry.space_group_name_H-M   'P 1'
#
loop_
_entity.id
_entity.type
_entity.pdbx_description
1 polymer ?
#
loop_
_entity_poly.entity_id
_entity_poly.type
_entity_poly.pdbx_seq_one_letter_code
_entity_poly.pdbx_strand_id
1 'polypeptide(L)'
;MNEDNSPSASEGKKEKSEGPSRKSFLGRIGQIFQGEPKDRHELVEVFRDSEENDLIDHDTRDMLEGVIEISEMRVRDIMLPRSQMVTLDRDNDLDTLIELITTAQHSRYPVISEDKDHVEGILLAKDLLRYLGSDSEPFDIEQVIRPAVVVPESKRVDRLLKEFREERYHMSIVVDEFGGVSGLVTIEDILEEIVGEIEDEFDDEEELDIRKLSKHTFSIKALTTIDEFNQSFGTSFSDEEVDTVGGLVMTSFGHLPSRGETVEIDGYNFKVTSADNRRVIQVQVTVPDEELIAHSTEE
;
A
#
# COMPACT_ATOMS: atom_id res chain seq x y z
N MET A 1 -29.76 -64.36 -26.51
CA MET A 1 -31.16 -64.57 -26.93
C MET A 1 -31.62 -63.28 -27.60
N ASN A 2 -31.99 -63.42 -28.88
CA ASN A 2 -32.65 -62.46 -29.78
C ASN A 2 -33.98 -61.96 -29.18
N GLU A 3 -34.75 -60.98 -29.66
CA GLU A 3 -34.80 -60.06 -30.81
C GLU A 3 -35.93 -59.06 -30.45
N ASP A 4 -35.91 -57.91 -31.10
CA ASP A 4 -37.04 -57.06 -31.53
C ASP A 4 -38.40 -56.99 -30.79
N ASN A 5 -38.70 -55.76 -30.37
CA ASN A 5 -39.79 -54.89 -30.85
C ASN A 5 -41.29 -55.21 -30.57
N SER A 6 -41.99 -54.13 -30.20
CA SER A 6 -43.37 -53.93 -29.69
C SER A 6 -44.49 -54.15 -30.77
N PRO A 7 -45.83 -53.85 -30.62
CA PRO A 7 -46.49 -52.83 -29.77
C PRO A 7 -47.99 -53.02 -29.31
N SER A 8 -48.48 -51.96 -28.60
CA SER A 8 -49.89 -51.48 -28.42
C SER A 8 -50.74 -52.16 -27.31
N ALA A 9 -51.61 -51.49 -26.52
CA ALA A 9 -52.32 -50.20 -26.64
C ALA A 9 -52.87 -49.68 -25.27
N SER A 10 -53.23 -48.37 -25.21
CA SER A 10 -54.27 -47.65 -24.39
C SER A 10 -54.29 -47.82 -22.86
N GLU A 11 -54.53 -46.86 -21.96
CA GLU A 11 -55.09 -45.49 -21.88
C GLU A 11 -54.64 -44.98 -20.48
N GLY A 12 -54.14 -43.76 -20.26
CA GLY A 12 -54.93 -42.53 -20.22
C GLY A 12 -55.09 -42.01 -18.77
N LYS A 13 -54.24 -41.07 -18.34
CA LYS A 13 -54.68 -39.92 -17.52
C LYS A 13 -53.64 -38.78 -17.56
N LYS A 14 -54.11 -37.67 -18.13
CA LYS A 14 -53.42 -36.39 -18.25
C LYS A 14 -53.49 -35.65 -16.91
N GLU A 15 -52.40 -34.99 -16.51
CA GLU A 15 -52.50 -33.69 -15.84
C GLU A 15 -51.32 -32.78 -16.24
N LYS A 16 -51.73 -31.77 -17.00
CA LYS A 16 -51.19 -30.45 -17.36
C LYS A 16 -49.69 -30.13 -17.18
N SER A 17 -49.11 -29.85 -18.33
CA SER A 17 -47.89 -29.08 -18.60
C SER A 17 -47.95 -27.64 -18.08
N GLU A 18 -46.93 -27.23 -17.33
CA GLU A 18 -46.37 -25.88 -17.39
C GLU A 18 -45.01 -25.97 -18.08
N GLY A 19 -44.81 -25.20 -19.15
CA GLY A 19 -43.60 -25.24 -19.96
C GLY A 19 -42.38 -24.71 -19.21
N PRO A 20 -41.16 -25.12 -19.61
CA PRO A 20 -39.94 -24.62 -18.99
C PRO A 20 -39.82 -23.11 -19.22
N SER A 21 -39.68 -22.38 -18.12
CA SER A 21 -39.56 -20.93 -18.13
C SER A 21 -38.36 -20.49 -18.97
N ARG A 22 -38.62 -19.52 -19.85
CA ARG A 22 -37.70 -18.96 -20.83
C ARG A 22 -36.56 -18.11 -20.20
N LYS A 23 -36.31 -18.24 -18.89
CA LYS A 23 -35.34 -17.44 -18.13
C LYS A 23 -33.96 -18.09 -17.98
N SER A 24 -33.75 -19.33 -18.40
CA SER A 24 -32.45 -20.02 -18.21
C SER A 24 -31.44 -19.81 -19.35
N PHE A 25 -31.89 -19.45 -20.55
CA PHE A 25 -31.01 -19.32 -21.72
C PHE A 25 -30.34 -17.95 -21.87
N LEU A 26 -30.98 -16.87 -21.39
CA LEU A 26 -30.39 -15.52 -21.48
C LEU A 26 -29.28 -15.27 -20.45
N GLY A 27 -29.36 -15.88 -19.26
CA GLY A 27 -28.31 -15.78 -18.25
C GLY A 27 -27.02 -16.50 -18.62
N ARG A 28 -27.08 -17.51 -19.50
CA ARG A 28 -25.91 -18.25 -19.99
C ARG A 28 -25.25 -17.62 -21.22
N ILE A 29 -25.93 -16.72 -21.93
CA ILE A 29 -25.36 -16.02 -23.09
C ILE A 29 -24.54 -14.80 -22.65
N GLY A 30 -24.83 -14.21 -21.49
CA GLY A 30 -23.98 -13.18 -20.87
C GLY A 30 -22.59 -13.69 -20.48
N GLN A 31 -22.49 -14.96 -20.09
CA GLN A 31 -21.21 -15.63 -19.76
C GLN A 31 -20.32 -15.97 -20.96
N ILE A 32 -20.81 -15.77 -22.19
CA ILE A 32 -20.04 -16.01 -23.43
C ILE A 32 -19.49 -14.68 -24.00
N PHE A 33 -19.86 -13.53 -23.41
CA PHE A 33 -19.47 -12.20 -23.90
C PHE A 33 -18.48 -11.44 -23.03
N GLN A 34 -18.02 -11.99 -21.89
CA GLN A 34 -16.75 -11.56 -21.31
C GLN A 34 -15.65 -12.26 -22.11
N GLY A 35 -15.11 -11.57 -23.11
CA GLY A 35 -13.90 -12.05 -23.78
C GLY A 35 -12.80 -12.26 -22.75
N GLU A 36 -11.92 -13.23 -22.98
CA GLU A 36 -10.70 -13.34 -22.18
C GLU A 36 -9.96 -11.99 -22.22
N PRO A 37 -9.56 -11.43 -21.07
CA PRO A 37 -8.86 -10.16 -21.03
C PRO A 37 -7.58 -10.27 -21.87
N LYS A 38 -7.41 -9.34 -22.81
CA LYS A 38 -6.34 -9.36 -23.81
C LYS A 38 -5.15 -8.51 -23.41
N ASP A 39 -5.37 -7.58 -22.49
CA ASP A 39 -4.34 -6.71 -21.96
C ASP A 39 -4.55 -6.43 -20.47
N ARG A 40 -3.61 -5.69 -19.89
CA ARG A 40 -3.60 -5.35 -18.47
C ARG A 40 -4.81 -4.51 -18.06
N HIS A 41 -5.26 -3.59 -18.89
CA HIS A 41 -6.38 -2.72 -18.56
C HIS A 41 -7.66 -3.54 -18.47
N GLU A 42 -7.89 -4.41 -19.46
CA GLU A 42 -9.01 -5.36 -19.42
C GLU A 42 -8.93 -6.29 -18.19
N LEU A 43 -7.73 -6.73 -17.78
CA LEU A 43 -7.57 -7.56 -16.58
C LEU A 43 -7.89 -6.81 -15.28
N VAL A 44 -7.49 -5.53 -15.17
CA VAL A 44 -7.83 -4.67 -14.04
C VAL A 44 -9.35 -4.40 -13.98
N GLU A 45 -10.00 -4.22 -15.14
CA GLU A 45 -11.46 -4.14 -15.22
C GLU A 45 -12.13 -5.41 -14.69
N VAL A 46 -11.60 -6.60 -14.99
CA VAL A 46 -12.12 -7.86 -14.42
C VAL A 46 -12.03 -7.87 -12.89
N PHE A 47 -10.97 -7.33 -12.29
CA PHE A 47 -10.84 -7.26 -10.84
C PHE A 47 -11.85 -6.29 -10.21
N ARG A 48 -12.05 -5.13 -10.83
CA ARG A 48 -13.06 -4.14 -10.41
C ARG A 48 -14.48 -4.70 -10.52
N ASP A 49 -14.81 -5.33 -11.65
CA ASP A 49 -16.07 -6.03 -11.82
C ASP A 49 -16.24 -7.13 -10.75
N SER A 50 -15.16 -7.82 -10.38
CA SER A 50 -15.20 -8.87 -9.36
C SER A 50 -15.48 -8.32 -7.96
N GLU A 51 -14.96 -7.14 -7.63
CA GLU A 51 -15.29 -6.42 -6.39
C GLU A 51 -16.74 -5.92 -6.41
N GLU A 52 -17.19 -5.27 -7.49
CA GLU A 52 -18.59 -4.79 -7.62
C GLU A 52 -19.63 -5.92 -7.51
N ASN A 53 -19.24 -7.14 -7.89
CA ASN A 53 -20.06 -8.34 -7.78
C ASN A 53 -19.87 -9.11 -6.46
N ASP A 54 -19.19 -8.52 -5.46
CA ASP A 54 -18.91 -9.10 -4.14
C ASP A 54 -18.16 -10.46 -4.19
N LEU A 55 -17.35 -10.71 -5.23
CA LEU A 55 -16.54 -11.93 -5.37
C LEU A 55 -15.20 -11.84 -4.65
N ILE A 56 -14.64 -10.64 -4.58
CA ILE A 56 -13.42 -10.30 -3.84
C ILE A 56 -13.69 -9.01 -3.05
N ASP A 57 -12.99 -8.84 -1.93
CA ASP A 57 -12.99 -7.56 -1.22
C ASP A 57 -12.04 -6.56 -1.88
N HIS A 58 -12.17 -5.31 -1.44
CA HIS A 58 -11.38 -4.18 -1.91
C HIS A 58 -9.88 -4.39 -1.70
N ASP A 59 -9.47 -4.92 -0.55
CA ASP A 59 -8.05 -5.14 -0.21
C ASP A 59 -7.44 -6.22 -1.11
N THR A 60 -8.21 -7.26 -1.42
CA THR A 60 -7.82 -8.29 -2.38
C THR A 60 -7.66 -7.71 -3.78
N ARG A 61 -8.56 -6.81 -4.20
CA ARG A 61 -8.41 -6.10 -5.48
C ARG A 61 -7.11 -5.29 -5.51
N ASP A 62 -6.84 -4.50 -4.47
CA ASP A 62 -5.64 -3.65 -4.38
C ASP A 62 -4.36 -4.50 -4.43
N MET A 63 -4.32 -5.61 -3.67
CA MET A 63 -3.22 -6.57 -3.75
C MET A 63 -3.02 -7.16 -5.15
N LEU A 64 -4.11 -7.52 -5.83
CA LEU A 64 -4.04 -8.06 -7.19
C LEU A 64 -3.55 -7.02 -8.19
N GLU A 65 -3.98 -5.76 -8.08
CA GLU A 65 -3.48 -4.66 -8.92
C GLU A 65 -1.97 -4.45 -8.70
N GLY A 66 -1.51 -4.38 -7.44
CA GLY A 66 -0.10 -4.21 -7.06
C GLY A 66 0.81 -5.32 -7.57
N VAL A 67 0.37 -6.59 -7.52
CA VAL A 67 1.10 -7.72 -8.13
C VAL A 67 1.36 -7.49 -9.63
N ILE A 68 0.39 -6.92 -10.35
CA ILE A 68 0.59 -6.66 -11.77
C ILE A 68 1.54 -5.45 -11.96
N GLU A 69 1.47 -4.42 -11.13
CA GLU A 69 2.37 -3.24 -11.23
C GLU A 69 3.84 -3.61 -11.07
N ILE A 70 4.16 -4.44 -10.07
CA ILE A 70 5.53 -4.91 -9.81
C ILE A 70 6.15 -5.62 -11.01
N SER A 71 5.32 -6.22 -11.86
CA SER A 71 5.81 -6.86 -13.08
C SER A 71 6.38 -5.86 -14.10
N GLU A 72 6.01 -4.58 -14.05
CA GLU A 72 6.54 -3.55 -14.96
C GLU A 72 7.55 -2.63 -14.29
N MET A 73 7.54 -2.56 -12.96
CA MET A 73 8.45 -1.73 -12.17
C MET A 73 9.92 -2.16 -12.26
N ARG A 74 10.79 -1.17 -12.07
CA ARG A 74 12.23 -1.33 -11.94
C ARG A 74 12.68 -0.91 -10.54
N VAL A 75 13.85 -1.39 -10.15
CA VAL A 75 14.42 -1.11 -8.82
C VAL A 75 14.50 0.38 -8.53
N ARG A 76 14.88 1.22 -9.50
CA ARG A 76 14.92 2.68 -9.32
C ARG A 76 13.57 3.31 -8.95
N ASP A 77 12.46 2.65 -9.28
CA ASP A 77 11.12 3.20 -9.06
C ASP A 77 10.70 3.05 -7.59
N ILE A 78 11.35 2.14 -6.84
CA ILE A 78 11.03 1.79 -5.43
C ILE A 78 12.22 1.95 -4.48
N MET A 79 13.41 2.25 -4.98
CA MET A 79 14.62 2.32 -4.14
C MET A 79 14.58 3.53 -3.20
N LEU A 80 15.13 3.37 -2.00
CA LEU A 80 15.43 4.47 -1.11
C LEU A 80 16.66 5.24 -1.66
N PRO A 81 16.54 6.53 -2.01
CA PRO A 81 17.65 7.29 -2.58
C PRO A 81 18.84 7.41 -1.62
N ARG A 82 20.06 7.52 -2.17
CA ARG A 82 21.31 7.66 -1.41
C ARG A 82 21.26 8.72 -0.30
N SER A 83 20.62 9.86 -0.58
CA SER A 83 20.50 10.95 0.39
C SER A 83 19.70 10.55 1.64
N GLN A 84 18.76 9.62 1.50
CA GLN A 84 17.86 9.14 2.55
C GLN A 84 18.38 7.88 3.25
N MET A 85 19.42 7.22 2.72
CA MET A 85 20.02 6.06 3.37
C MET A 85 20.57 6.41 4.76
N VAL A 86 20.13 5.68 5.77
CA VAL A 86 20.79 5.63 7.08
C VAL A 86 21.93 4.62 7.00
N THR A 87 23.16 5.07 7.26
CA THR A 87 24.38 4.26 7.11
C THR A 87 25.19 4.29 8.39
N LEU A 88 26.00 3.25 8.62
CA LEU A 88 26.93 3.15 9.75
C LEU A 88 28.36 3.27 9.24
N ASP A 89 29.21 3.98 9.97
CA ASP A 89 30.64 4.09 9.65
C ASP A 89 31.40 2.91 10.26
N ARG A 90 32.33 2.32 9.48
CA ARG A 90 33.13 1.17 9.89
C ARG A 90 33.94 1.44 11.15
N ASP A 91 34.40 2.66 11.33
CA ASP A 91 35.29 3.05 12.43
C ASP A 91 34.52 3.41 13.71
N ASN A 92 33.18 3.32 13.71
CA ASN A 92 32.38 3.54 14.91
C ASN A 92 32.55 2.41 15.93
N ASP A 93 32.64 2.80 17.20
CA ASP A 93 32.63 1.86 18.31
C ASP A 93 31.21 1.30 18.56
N LEU A 94 31.15 0.23 19.36
CA LEU A 94 29.90 -0.47 19.63
C LEU A 94 28.82 0.47 20.22
N ASP A 95 29.20 1.35 21.15
CA ASP A 95 28.27 2.25 21.82
C ASP A 95 27.65 3.24 20.82
N THR A 96 28.48 3.85 19.95
CA THR A 96 27.99 4.74 18.88
C THR A 96 27.05 4.01 17.92
N LEU A 97 27.40 2.77 17.52
CA LEU A 97 26.54 1.97 16.65
C LEU A 97 25.19 1.66 17.30
N ILE A 98 25.16 1.33 18.59
CA ILE A 98 23.92 1.07 19.32
C ILE A 98 23.05 2.33 19.39
N GLU A 99 23.63 3.50 19.65
CA GLU A 99 22.90 4.76 19.68
C GLU A 99 22.25 5.07 18.32
N LEU A 100 23.02 4.94 17.23
CA LEU A 100 22.52 5.15 15.86
C LEU A 100 21.40 4.16 15.51
N ILE A 101 21.59 2.87 15.82
CA ILE A 101 20.62 1.82 15.52
C ILE A 101 19.34 1.98 16.35
N THR A 102 19.48 2.38 17.62
CA THR A 102 18.32 2.62 18.49
C THR A 102 17.53 3.83 18.03
N THR A 103 18.20 4.86 17.50
CA THR A 103 17.55 6.06 16.96
C THR A 103 16.85 5.79 15.64
N ALA A 104 17.49 5.05 14.74
CA ALA A 104 16.96 4.79 13.40
C ALA A 104 15.97 3.61 13.34
N GLN A 105 16.02 2.68 14.29
CA GLN A 105 15.09 1.56 14.47
C GLN A 105 14.95 0.61 13.26
N HIS A 106 15.88 0.63 12.31
CA HIS A 106 15.92 -0.34 11.22
C HIS A 106 16.57 -1.66 11.62
N SER A 107 16.24 -2.73 10.89
CA SER A 107 16.83 -4.06 11.09
C SER A 107 18.21 -4.23 10.43
N ARG A 108 18.50 -3.46 9.38
CA ARG A 108 19.67 -3.61 8.50
C ARG A 108 20.24 -2.25 8.14
N TYR A 109 21.57 -2.16 8.10
CA TYR A 109 22.28 -0.92 7.81
C TYR A 109 23.43 -1.18 6.85
N PRO A 110 23.56 -0.40 5.76
CA PRO A 110 24.79 -0.35 4.98
C PRO A 110 25.94 0.18 5.85
N VAL A 111 27.07 -0.52 5.81
CA VAL A 111 28.31 -0.09 6.47
C VAL A 111 29.23 0.54 5.43
N ILE A 112 29.69 1.76 5.72
CA ILE A 112 30.53 2.57 4.83
C ILE A 112 31.91 2.80 5.47
N SER A 113 32.91 3.10 4.64
CA SER A 113 34.26 3.44 5.10
C SER A 113 34.58 4.92 4.94
N GLU A 114 34.57 5.43 3.72
CA GLU A 114 34.91 6.84 3.43
C GLU A 114 33.66 7.71 3.28
N ASP A 115 32.72 7.23 2.47
CA ASP A 115 31.48 7.91 2.16
C ASP A 115 30.39 6.90 1.71
N LYS A 116 29.21 7.43 1.41
CA LYS A 116 28.08 6.62 0.94
C LYS A 116 28.27 5.98 -0.45
N ASP A 117 29.34 6.30 -1.18
CA ASP A 117 29.67 5.60 -2.44
C ASP A 117 30.48 4.31 -2.17
N HIS A 118 31.06 4.17 -0.98
CA HIS A 118 31.89 3.03 -0.59
C HIS A 118 31.21 2.17 0.49
N VAL A 119 30.20 1.39 0.07
CA VAL A 119 29.54 0.42 0.94
C VAL A 119 30.36 -0.87 1.00
N GLU A 120 30.88 -1.20 2.17
CA GLU A 120 31.65 -2.42 2.40
C GLU A 120 30.77 -3.66 2.61
N GLY A 121 29.56 -3.45 3.14
CA GLY A 121 28.65 -4.53 3.45
C GLY A 121 27.39 -4.07 4.18
N ILE A 122 26.71 -5.03 4.79
CA ILE A 122 25.46 -4.81 5.54
C ILE A 122 25.63 -5.39 6.94
N LEU A 123 25.26 -4.61 7.94
CA LEU A 123 25.16 -5.02 9.34
C LEU A 123 23.70 -5.25 9.70
N LEU A 124 23.40 -6.37 10.36
CA LEU A 124 22.08 -6.62 10.93
C LEU A 124 22.10 -6.20 12.41
N ALA A 125 21.16 -5.37 12.83
CA ALA A 125 21.10 -4.86 14.21
C ALA A 125 21.16 -5.98 15.26
N LYS A 126 20.44 -7.08 15.01
CA LYS A 126 20.41 -8.26 15.89
C LYS A 126 21.78 -8.93 16.08
N ASP A 127 22.70 -8.78 15.12
CA ASP A 127 24.03 -9.39 15.21
C ASP A 127 24.91 -8.68 16.26
N LEU A 128 24.50 -7.50 16.73
CA LEU A 128 25.14 -6.80 17.85
C LEU A 128 24.75 -7.37 19.22
N LEU A 129 23.64 -8.11 19.32
CA LEU A 129 23.16 -8.66 20.60
C LEU A 129 24.18 -9.56 21.29
N ARG A 130 25.07 -10.23 20.53
CA ARG A 130 26.14 -11.07 21.09
C ARG A 130 27.20 -10.28 21.86
N TYR A 131 27.29 -8.97 21.65
CA TYR A 131 28.26 -8.09 22.30
C TYR A 131 27.67 -7.33 23.52
N LEU A 132 26.39 -7.52 23.83
CA LEU A 132 25.67 -6.78 24.88
C LEU A 132 25.58 -7.51 26.24
N GLY A 133 26.41 -8.54 26.46
CA GLY A 133 26.39 -9.37 27.67
C GLY A 133 27.63 -9.21 28.56
N SER A 134 27.52 -9.58 29.84
CA SER A 134 28.63 -9.51 30.81
C SER A 134 29.84 -10.40 30.47
N ASP A 135 29.59 -11.49 29.73
CA ASP A 135 30.62 -12.42 29.22
C ASP A 135 30.82 -12.26 27.69
N SER A 136 30.55 -11.06 27.15
CA SER A 136 30.68 -10.80 25.71
C SER A 136 32.14 -10.78 25.24
N GLU A 137 32.34 -11.21 24.00
CA GLU A 137 33.61 -11.00 23.31
C GLU A 137 33.81 -9.51 23.00
N PRO A 138 35.07 -9.05 22.84
CA PRO A 138 35.33 -7.71 22.34
C PRO A 138 34.63 -7.49 20.99
N PHE A 139 34.03 -6.31 20.81
CA PHE A 139 33.39 -5.94 19.56
C PHE A 139 34.41 -5.92 18.41
N ASP A 140 34.03 -6.54 17.31
CA ASP A 140 34.79 -6.57 16.06
C ASP A 140 33.80 -6.46 14.91
N ILE A 141 33.82 -5.32 14.22
CA ILE A 141 32.86 -5.02 13.17
C ILE A 141 33.02 -5.98 11.97
N GLU A 142 34.23 -6.50 11.72
CA GLU A 142 34.48 -7.41 10.60
C GLU A 142 33.73 -8.75 10.77
N GLN A 143 33.42 -9.12 12.02
CA GLN A 143 32.69 -10.35 12.32
C GLN A 143 31.16 -10.22 12.17
N VAL A 144 30.64 -8.99 12.06
CA VAL A 144 29.20 -8.70 11.89
C VAL A 144 28.87 -8.20 10.48
N ILE A 145 29.84 -7.62 9.75
CA ILE A 145 29.62 -7.16 8.38
C ILE A 145 29.42 -8.36 7.46
N ARG A 146 28.31 -8.34 6.73
CA ARG A 146 27.97 -9.31 5.69
C ARG A 146 28.18 -8.68 4.32
N PRO A 147 28.58 -9.45 3.29
CA PRO A 147 28.68 -8.93 1.94
C PRO A 147 27.36 -8.32 1.46
N ALA A 148 27.43 -7.11 0.90
CA ALA A 148 26.29 -6.47 0.26
C ALA A 148 26.05 -7.05 -1.14
N VAL A 149 24.80 -7.31 -1.48
CA VAL A 149 24.41 -7.63 -2.86
C VAL A 149 24.15 -6.33 -3.60
N VAL A 150 24.76 -6.18 -4.77
CA VAL A 150 24.64 -4.98 -5.60
C VAL A 150 23.75 -5.27 -6.81
N VAL A 151 22.83 -4.36 -7.12
CA VAL A 151 21.90 -4.49 -8.24
C VAL A 151 21.85 -3.19 -9.05
N PRO A 152 21.66 -3.26 -10.38
CA PRO A 152 21.52 -2.05 -11.19
C PRO A 152 20.11 -1.46 -11.05
N GLU A 153 20.00 -0.13 -11.15
CA GLU A 153 18.73 0.61 -11.19
C GLU A 153 17.70 0.06 -12.18
N SER A 154 18.17 -0.47 -13.32
CA SER A 154 17.33 -0.98 -14.39
C SER A 154 16.75 -2.37 -14.14
N LYS A 155 17.15 -3.06 -13.06
CA LYS A 155 16.68 -4.42 -12.76
C LYS A 155 15.17 -4.40 -12.51
N ARG A 156 14.45 -5.43 -12.97
CA ARG A 156 13.00 -5.55 -12.72
C ARG A 156 12.74 -6.01 -11.29
N VAL A 157 11.72 -5.42 -10.66
CA VAL A 157 11.38 -5.68 -9.25
C VAL A 157 10.96 -7.13 -9.05
N ASP A 158 10.15 -7.70 -9.94
CA ASP A 158 9.74 -9.11 -9.89
C ASP A 158 10.92 -10.11 -9.88
N ARG A 159 12.03 -9.77 -10.55
CA ARG A 159 13.26 -10.56 -10.57
C ARG A 159 14.02 -10.39 -9.25
N LEU A 160 14.10 -9.18 -8.73
CA LEU A 160 14.72 -8.92 -7.43
C LEU A 160 13.97 -9.64 -6.30
N LEU A 161 12.64 -9.57 -6.27
CA LEU A 161 11.81 -10.29 -5.29
C LEU A 161 12.07 -11.80 -5.32
N LYS A 162 12.21 -12.37 -6.52
CA LYS A 162 12.55 -13.78 -6.68
C LYS A 162 13.91 -14.09 -6.08
N GLU A 163 14.93 -13.26 -6.33
CA GLU A 163 16.28 -13.44 -5.78
C GLU A 163 16.31 -13.30 -4.25
N PHE A 164 15.62 -12.31 -3.67
CA PHE A 164 15.48 -12.18 -2.22
C PHE A 164 14.93 -13.46 -1.59
N ARG A 165 13.93 -14.09 -2.22
CA ARG A 165 13.32 -15.35 -1.74
C ARG A 165 14.22 -16.58 -1.90
N GLU A 166 14.94 -16.69 -3.02
CA GLU A 166 15.79 -17.85 -3.32
C GLU A 166 17.09 -17.82 -2.51
N GLU A 167 17.75 -16.67 -2.45
CA GLU A 167 19.07 -16.50 -1.84
C GLU A 167 18.99 -16.03 -0.36
N ARG A 168 17.78 -15.73 0.13
CA ARG A 168 17.49 -15.39 1.55
C ARG A 168 18.24 -14.17 2.08
N TYR A 169 18.41 -13.15 1.23
CA TYR A 169 18.81 -11.80 1.65
C TYR A 169 17.65 -10.83 1.40
N HIS A 170 17.64 -9.70 2.11
CA HIS A 170 16.46 -8.82 2.23
C HIS A 170 16.79 -7.34 1.97
N MET A 171 18.03 -7.04 1.59
CA MET A 171 18.48 -5.69 1.27
C MET A 171 19.54 -5.78 0.17
N SER A 172 19.52 -4.84 -0.77
CA SER A 172 20.52 -4.68 -1.81
C SER A 172 20.90 -3.23 -1.98
N ILE A 173 22.15 -3.00 -2.38
CA ILE A 173 22.66 -1.68 -2.73
C ILE A 173 22.40 -1.47 -4.22
N VAL A 174 21.81 -0.33 -4.55
CA VAL A 174 21.48 0.02 -5.93
C VAL A 174 22.59 0.88 -6.49
N VAL A 175 23.06 0.55 -7.70
CA VAL A 175 24.12 1.29 -8.39
C VAL A 175 23.68 1.79 -9.76
N ASP A 176 24.26 2.92 -10.15
CA ASP A 176 24.13 3.51 -11.48
C ASP A 176 25.06 2.82 -12.50
N GLU A 177 25.03 3.30 -13.75
CA GLU A 177 25.85 2.75 -14.84
C GLU A 177 27.35 3.04 -14.70
N PHE A 178 27.73 3.96 -13.82
CA PHE A 178 29.12 4.33 -13.53
C PHE A 178 29.67 3.60 -12.30
N GLY A 179 28.82 2.82 -11.61
CA GLY A 179 29.16 2.10 -10.39
C GLY A 179 29.04 2.93 -9.11
N GLY A 180 28.46 4.13 -9.19
CA GLY A 180 28.12 4.94 -8.03
C GLY A 180 26.89 4.39 -7.30
N VAL A 181 26.81 4.62 -5.99
CA VAL A 181 25.65 4.18 -5.20
C VAL A 181 24.50 5.14 -5.42
N SER A 182 23.40 4.62 -5.97
CA SER A 182 22.16 5.38 -6.17
C SER A 182 21.25 5.31 -4.96
N GLY A 183 21.34 4.24 -4.17
CA GLY A 183 20.44 3.99 -3.07
C GLY A 183 20.52 2.58 -2.51
N LEU A 184 19.46 2.17 -1.81
CA LEU A 184 19.23 0.79 -1.40
C LEU A 184 17.79 0.39 -1.69
N VAL A 185 17.53 -0.91 -1.70
CA VAL A 185 16.17 -1.47 -1.81
C VAL A 185 16.06 -2.67 -0.89
N THR A 186 14.90 -2.82 -0.26
CA THR A 186 14.60 -3.89 0.68
C THR A 186 13.51 -4.81 0.15
N ILE A 187 13.30 -5.96 0.79
CA ILE A 187 12.16 -6.83 0.41
C ILE A 187 10.85 -6.21 0.88
N GLU A 188 10.90 -5.49 2.00
CA GLU A 188 9.79 -4.78 2.61
C GLU A 188 9.23 -3.73 1.63
N ASP A 189 10.09 -2.93 0.98
CA ASP A 189 9.69 -1.96 -0.07
C ASP A 189 8.94 -2.63 -1.23
N ILE A 190 9.33 -3.85 -1.61
CA ILE A 190 8.66 -4.58 -2.70
C ILE A 190 7.29 -5.11 -2.24
N LEU A 191 7.18 -5.54 -0.99
CA LEU A 191 5.92 -6.05 -0.45
C LEU A 191 4.92 -4.92 -0.25
N GLU A 192 5.37 -3.73 0.12
CA GLU A 192 4.57 -2.52 0.23
C GLU A 192 3.87 -2.16 -1.09
N GLU A 193 4.54 -2.30 -2.23
CA GLU A 193 3.90 -2.11 -3.55
C GLU A 193 2.79 -3.13 -3.87
N ILE A 194 2.74 -4.27 -3.17
CA ILE A 194 1.65 -5.24 -3.30
C ILE A 194 0.56 -4.95 -2.28
N VAL A 195 0.95 -4.90 -1.01
CA VAL A 195 0.01 -4.93 0.11
C VAL A 195 -0.48 -3.52 0.46
N GLY A 196 0.21 -2.49 -0.02
CA GLY A 196 0.11 -1.14 0.50
C GLY A 196 0.90 -0.99 1.78
N GLU A 197 0.72 0.15 2.44
CA GLU A 197 1.23 0.42 3.78
C GLU A 197 0.71 -0.66 4.75
N ILE A 198 1.62 -1.49 5.29
CA ILE A 198 1.29 -2.45 6.33
C ILE A 198 1.52 -1.75 7.66
N GLU A 199 0.45 -1.52 8.42
CA GLU A 199 0.51 -0.97 9.77
C GLU A 199 1.38 -1.86 10.67
N ASP A 200 2.45 -1.31 11.25
CA ASP A 200 3.36 -2.07 12.12
C ASP A 200 2.66 -2.42 13.44
N GLU A 201 3.01 -3.57 14.04
CA GLU A 201 2.49 -3.97 15.36
C GLU A 201 2.91 -2.99 16.48
N PHE A 202 3.92 -2.16 16.22
CA PHE A 202 4.44 -1.10 17.08
C PHE A 202 4.12 0.31 16.57
N ASP A 203 3.30 0.45 15.53
CA ASP A 203 2.64 1.72 15.25
C ASP A 203 1.64 1.96 16.38
N ASP A 204 2.15 2.46 17.50
CA ASP A 204 1.35 3.13 18.50
C ASP A 204 0.62 4.26 17.77
N GLU A 205 -0.67 4.07 17.53
CA GLU A 205 -1.61 5.15 17.27
C GLU A 205 -1.48 6.18 18.41
N GLU A 206 -0.55 7.12 18.27
CA GLU A 206 -0.90 8.49 18.57
C GLU A 206 -1.76 8.99 17.40
N GLU A 207 -3.05 8.73 17.59
CA GLU A 207 -4.24 9.20 16.87
C GLU A 207 -4.14 10.69 16.46
N LEU A 208 -3.39 11.01 15.42
CA LEU A 208 -3.56 12.31 14.79
C LEU A 208 -4.75 12.24 13.85
N ASP A 209 -5.86 12.80 14.33
CA ASP A 209 -7.09 13.02 13.56
C ASP A 209 -6.84 13.77 12.24
N ILE A 210 -5.77 14.58 12.19
CA ILE A 210 -5.33 15.34 11.02
C ILE A 210 -3.83 15.05 10.77
N ARG A 211 -3.51 14.35 9.67
CA ARG A 211 -2.14 14.04 9.23
C ARG A 211 -1.78 14.86 7.99
N LYS A 212 -0.66 15.57 8.02
CA LYS A 212 -0.17 16.29 6.82
C LYS A 212 0.45 15.32 5.82
N LEU A 213 -0.03 15.36 4.57
CA LEU A 213 0.50 14.56 3.46
C LEU A 213 1.45 15.37 2.56
N SER A 214 1.15 16.67 2.36
CA SER A 214 1.95 17.58 1.54
C SER A 214 1.83 19.03 2.04
N LYS A 215 2.45 19.98 1.34
CA LYS A 215 2.33 21.42 1.67
C LYS A 215 0.88 21.91 1.71
N HIS A 216 0.01 21.39 0.85
CA HIS A 216 -1.39 21.83 0.73
C HIS A 216 -2.39 20.70 0.97
N THR A 217 -1.92 19.52 1.40
CA THR A 217 -2.76 18.32 1.41
C THR A 217 -2.65 17.61 2.75
N PHE A 218 -3.79 17.27 3.32
CA PHE A 218 -3.92 16.63 4.63
C PHE A 218 -4.85 15.41 4.52
N SER A 219 -4.59 14.39 5.31
CA SER A 219 -5.47 13.24 5.53
C SER A 219 -6.16 13.39 6.86
N ILE A 220 -7.47 13.21 6.89
CA ILE A 220 -8.31 13.52 8.06
C ILE A 220 -9.23 12.34 8.33
N LYS A 221 -9.31 11.89 9.59
CA LYS A 221 -10.30 10.90 10.01
C LYS A 221 -11.69 11.52 9.88
N ALA A 222 -12.66 10.81 9.31
CA ALA A 222 -14.00 11.36 9.14
C ALA A 222 -14.74 11.66 10.47
N LEU A 223 -14.22 11.13 11.58
CA LEU A 223 -14.70 11.38 12.94
C LEU A 223 -14.11 12.64 13.58
N THR A 224 -13.08 13.25 12.98
CA THR A 224 -12.55 14.55 13.43
C THR A 224 -13.67 15.56 13.54
N THR A 225 -13.74 16.24 14.68
CA THR A 225 -14.81 17.21 14.93
C THR A 225 -14.63 18.45 14.06
N ILE A 226 -15.74 19.13 13.76
CA ILE A 226 -15.69 20.40 13.01
C ILE A 226 -14.90 21.46 13.79
N ASP A 227 -14.99 21.45 15.12
CA ASP A 227 -14.21 22.33 16.00
C ASP A 227 -12.69 22.12 15.86
N GLU A 228 -12.23 20.87 15.90
CA GLU A 228 -10.81 20.53 15.72
C GLU A 228 -10.33 20.88 14.31
N PHE A 229 -11.15 20.63 13.30
CA PHE A 229 -10.86 21.02 11.93
C PHE A 229 -10.72 22.55 11.81
N ASN A 230 -11.69 23.30 12.34
CA ASN A 230 -11.67 24.77 12.33
C ASN A 230 -10.44 25.33 13.05
N GLN A 231 -10.06 24.72 14.18
CA GLN A 231 -8.86 25.12 14.91
C GLN A 231 -7.58 24.84 14.11
N SER A 232 -7.52 23.70 13.42
CA SER A 232 -6.32 23.28 12.67
C SER A 232 -6.10 24.07 11.39
N PHE A 233 -7.18 24.43 10.70
CA PHE A 233 -7.12 25.08 9.39
C PHE A 233 -7.54 26.56 9.40
N GLY A 234 -7.95 27.09 10.56
CA GLY A 234 -8.39 28.49 10.68
C GLY A 234 -9.75 28.76 10.02
N THR A 235 -10.55 27.72 9.78
CA THR A 235 -11.85 27.81 9.11
C THR A 235 -12.99 28.11 10.09
N SER A 236 -14.19 28.37 9.55
CA SER A 236 -15.40 28.62 10.32
C SER A 236 -16.58 27.79 9.81
N PHE A 237 -16.37 26.49 9.59
CA PHE A 237 -17.44 25.56 9.24
C PHE A 237 -18.44 25.43 10.40
N SER A 238 -19.73 25.31 10.08
CA SER A 238 -20.81 25.20 11.06
C SER A 238 -20.95 23.78 11.60
N ASP A 239 -21.15 23.63 12.91
CA ASP A 239 -21.43 22.39 13.62
C ASP A 239 -22.93 22.20 13.95
N GLU A 240 -23.82 23.09 13.47
CA GLU A 240 -25.24 23.08 13.87
C GLU A 240 -26.02 21.84 13.39
N GLU A 241 -25.67 21.29 12.22
CA GLU A 241 -26.38 20.14 11.61
C GLU A 241 -25.60 18.82 11.75
N VAL A 242 -24.27 18.89 11.86
CA VAL A 242 -23.35 17.75 11.86
C VAL A 242 -22.12 18.06 12.71
N ASP A 243 -21.64 17.08 13.48
CA ASP A 243 -20.56 17.31 14.46
C ASP A 243 -19.15 17.04 13.89
N THR A 244 -19.05 16.30 12.76
CA THR A 244 -17.76 15.80 12.24
C THR A 244 -17.52 16.17 10.78
N VAL A 245 -16.26 16.15 10.37
CA VAL A 245 -15.83 16.39 8.97
C VAL A 245 -16.51 15.42 8.02
N GLY A 246 -16.66 14.14 8.40
CA GLY A 246 -17.40 13.16 7.62
C GLY A 246 -18.87 13.54 7.42
N GLY A 247 -19.51 14.05 8.47
CA GLY A 247 -20.87 14.58 8.40
C GLY A 247 -20.97 15.78 7.47
N LEU A 248 -20.04 16.74 7.57
CA LEU A 248 -19.96 17.92 6.70
C LEU A 248 -19.86 17.52 5.23
N VAL A 249 -18.96 16.60 4.91
CA VAL A 249 -18.75 16.10 3.54
C VAL A 249 -19.99 15.38 3.02
N MET A 250 -20.59 14.49 3.81
CA MET A 250 -21.82 13.78 3.43
C MET A 250 -23.01 14.73 3.20
N THR A 251 -23.17 15.74 4.05
CA THR A 251 -24.22 16.76 3.90
C THR A 251 -24.02 17.55 2.61
N SER A 252 -22.76 17.87 2.26
CA SER A 252 -22.45 18.58 1.01
C SER A 252 -22.71 17.74 -0.24
N PHE A 253 -22.46 16.42 -0.19
CA PHE A 253 -22.81 15.51 -1.29
C PHE A 253 -24.32 15.23 -1.38
N GLY A 254 -25.04 15.25 -0.25
CA GLY A 254 -26.44 14.86 -0.17
C GLY A 254 -26.70 13.35 -0.28
N HIS A 255 -25.64 12.55 -0.31
CA HIS A 255 -25.63 11.09 -0.25
C HIS A 255 -24.37 10.60 0.46
N LEU A 256 -24.26 9.30 0.70
CA LEU A 256 -23.01 8.68 1.13
C LEU A 256 -22.06 8.61 -0.09
N PRO A 257 -20.93 9.32 -0.09
CA PRO A 257 -20.01 9.32 -1.22
C PRO A 257 -19.13 8.07 -1.22
N SER A 258 -18.78 7.60 -2.41
CA SER A 258 -17.79 6.56 -2.66
C SER A 258 -16.36 7.11 -2.63
N ARG A 259 -15.39 6.22 -2.43
CA ARG A 259 -13.96 6.54 -2.52
C ARG A 259 -13.64 7.20 -3.88
N GLY A 260 -12.90 8.30 -3.83
CA GLY A 260 -12.49 9.08 -4.99
C GLY A 260 -13.39 10.27 -5.32
N GLU A 261 -14.61 10.32 -4.78
CA GLU A 261 -15.49 11.47 -4.96
C GLU A 261 -14.93 12.73 -4.27
N THR A 262 -15.13 13.88 -4.92
CA THR A 262 -14.61 15.18 -4.48
C THR A 262 -15.72 16.21 -4.35
N VAL A 263 -15.67 17.02 -3.29
CA VAL A 263 -16.56 18.16 -3.08
C VAL A 263 -15.76 19.37 -2.62
N GLU A 264 -16.17 20.56 -3.07
CA GLU A 264 -15.59 21.83 -2.64
C GLU A 264 -16.54 22.51 -1.64
N ILE A 265 -16.01 22.89 -0.49
CA ILE A 265 -16.76 23.58 0.58
C ILE A 265 -15.91 24.77 1.03
N ASP A 266 -16.42 25.99 0.87
CA ASP A 266 -15.75 27.25 1.23
C ASP A 266 -14.28 27.35 0.74
N GLY A 267 -13.99 26.85 -0.46
CA GLY A 267 -12.67 26.90 -1.09
C GLY A 267 -11.72 25.75 -0.70
N TYR A 268 -12.14 24.86 0.20
CA TYR A 268 -11.44 23.63 0.55
C TYR A 268 -11.94 22.48 -0.31
N ASN A 269 -11.02 21.71 -0.89
CA ASN A 269 -11.38 20.54 -1.68
C ASN A 269 -11.25 19.27 -0.83
N PHE A 270 -12.38 18.60 -0.59
CA PHE A 270 -12.46 17.35 0.16
C PHE A 270 -12.60 16.20 -0.81
N LYS A 271 -11.67 15.24 -0.76
CA LYS A 271 -11.70 13.99 -1.52
C LYS A 271 -11.87 12.81 -0.58
N VAL A 272 -12.89 11.98 -0.81
CA VAL A 272 -13.11 10.77 0.00
C VAL A 272 -12.02 9.76 -0.33
N THR A 273 -11.20 9.41 0.66
CA THR A 273 -10.15 8.39 0.48
C THR A 273 -10.56 7.02 0.98
N SER A 274 -11.52 6.95 1.91
CA SER A 274 -12.10 5.70 2.39
C SER A 274 -13.51 5.92 2.91
N ALA A 275 -14.43 5.02 2.56
CA ALA A 275 -15.82 4.99 3.04
C ALA A 275 -16.32 3.54 3.08
N ASP A 276 -17.18 3.23 4.06
CA ASP A 276 -17.92 1.96 4.12
C ASP A 276 -19.37 2.16 3.63
N ASN A 277 -20.19 1.11 3.70
CA ASN A 277 -21.61 1.15 3.28
C ASN A 277 -22.52 2.06 4.12
N ARG A 278 -22.01 2.69 5.17
CA ARG A 278 -22.77 3.48 6.15
C ARG A 278 -22.23 4.88 6.37
N ARG A 279 -20.91 5.09 6.23
CA ARG A 279 -20.24 6.34 6.56
C ARG A 279 -18.93 6.53 5.81
N VAL A 280 -18.49 7.77 5.73
CA VAL A 280 -17.12 8.11 5.35
C VAL A 280 -16.18 7.75 6.50
N ILE A 281 -15.00 7.20 6.18
CA ILE A 281 -13.97 6.80 7.16
C ILE A 281 -12.81 7.80 7.14
N GLN A 282 -12.39 8.24 5.95
CA GLN A 282 -11.23 9.11 5.79
C GLN A 282 -11.42 10.05 4.59
N VAL A 283 -10.95 11.28 4.76
CA VAL A 283 -11.04 12.33 3.75
C VAL A 283 -9.68 13.00 3.59
N GLN A 284 -9.29 13.23 2.35
CA GLN A 284 -8.15 14.07 2.00
C GLN A 284 -8.64 15.50 1.75
N VAL A 285 -8.02 16.48 2.40
CA VAL A 285 -8.31 17.89 2.22
C VAL A 285 -7.18 18.58 1.48
N THR A 286 -7.53 19.38 0.48
CA THR A 286 -6.61 20.31 -0.18
C THR A 286 -6.99 21.74 0.20
N VAL A 287 -6.06 22.45 0.84
CA VAL A 287 -6.24 23.83 1.29
C VAL A 287 -5.95 24.83 0.17
N PRO A 288 -6.66 25.97 0.11
CA PRO A 288 -6.42 27.01 -0.90
C PRO A 288 -5.08 27.74 -0.68
N ASP A 289 -4.46 28.20 -1.78
CA ASP A 289 -3.13 28.83 -1.77
C ASP A 289 -3.05 30.13 -0.93
N GLU A 290 -4.17 30.78 -0.62
CA GLU A 290 -4.22 32.09 0.07
C GLU A 290 -4.02 32.02 1.60
N GLU A 291 -4.22 30.86 2.25
CA GLU A 291 -4.17 30.73 3.72
C GLU A 291 -2.80 30.32 4.31
N LEU A 292 -1.81 30.01 3.47
CA LEU A 292 -0.44 29.70 3.91
C LEU A 292 0.31 30.90 4.54
N ILE A 293 -0.19 32.12 4.35
CA ILE A 293 0.43 33.34 4.86
C ILE A 293 0.18 33.52 6.37
N ALA A 294 -0.91 32.94 6.90
CA ALA A 294 -1.24 33.08 8.33
C ALA A 294 -0.36 32.20 9.23
N HIS A 295 -0.02 30.99 8.81
CA HIS A 295 0.76 30.03 9.62
C HIS A 295 2.28 30.16 9.50
N SER A 296 2.80 31.06 8.66
CA SER A 296 4.25 31.29 8.49
C SER A 296 4.78 32.48 9.30
N THR A 297 3.94 33.12 10.12
CA THR A 297 4.33 34.28 10.96
C THR A 297 4.48 33.95 12.46
N GLU A 298 4.21 32.71 12.86
CA GLU A 298 4.41 32.22 14.24
C GLU A 298 5.41 31.04 14.27
N GLU A 299 6.67 31.30 13.91
CA GLU A 299 7.85 30.54 14.35
C GLU A 299 8.93 31.53 14.86
#